data_AF-A0A813BWE6-F1
#
_entry.id   AF-A0A813BWE6-F1
#
_cell.length_a   1.000
_cell.length_b   1.000
_cell.length_c   1.000
_cell.angle_alpha   90.00
_cell.angle_beta   90.00
_cell.angle_gamma   90.00
#
_symmetry.space_group_name_H-M   'P 1'
#
loop_
_entity.id
_entity.type
_entity.pdbx_description
1 polymer ?
#
loop_
_entity_poly.entity_id
_entity_poly.type
_entity_poly.pdbx_seq_one_letter_code
_entity_poly.pdbx_strand_id
1 'polypeptide(L)'
;MLSFLLLLVAFPGKALATRESSMQLLQHKMVLSGPRELRLEKAEPLDWLHFPKCGSSLINALVHLPGVCPLLGDLTLDEELLGPCWLEVFGLDYCVKLCQEEKFSCPRNTSLPHHPMVNFSAQKGHLVGMFRDPDQRILSGYHDDFNNFAAVDYIDHLEDMISDPDLDMENCTASLRGLPKVPILEFAEGWKGGMTYQLVTEHPTTQTLDPMRPRMTQADAEEAARRVREGFAFVGITEEWDLSMCLLHKMFGGACKASDFENANPSYPGKSAELDYDTSELRGWHDDVDEVVYAAALDVFRQNLIAYNVSHETCSECYRSAGRASSFEESSRKHNLSSL
;
A
#
# COMPACT_ATOMS: atom_id res chain seq x y z
N MET A 1 -17.27 3.18 76.12
CA MET A 1 -17.78 2.04 75.35
C MET A 1 -18.40 2.56 74.07
N LEU A 2 -17.70 2.45 72.94
CA LEU A 2 -18.30 2.26 71.62
C LEU A 2 -17.15 2.00 70.64
N SER A 3 -17.14 0.76 70.16
CA SER A 3 -16.19 0.17 69.22
C SER A 3 -16.57 0.62 67.81
N PHE A 4 -15.64 1.20 67.04
CA PHE A 4 -15.83 1.44 65.62
C PHE A 4 -15.06 0.39 64.83
N LEU A 5 -15.83 -0.54 64.24
CA LEU A 5 -15.41 -1.52 63.26
C LEU A 5 -14.92 -0.80 61.99
N LEU A 6 -13.68 -1.03 61.59
CA LEU A 6 -13.18 -0.67 60.27
C LEU A 6 -13.66 -1.73 59.26
N LEU A 7 -14.61 -1.39 58.40
CA LEU A 7 -14.94 -2.20 57.23
C LEU A 7 -13.94 -1.91 56.11
N LEU A 8 -13.06 -2.88 55.83
CA LEU A 8 -12.27 -2.92 54.60
C LEU A 8 -13.18 -3.27 53.43
N VAL A 9 -13.53 -2.27 52.61
CA VAL A 9 -14.16 -2.51 51.31
C VAL A 9 -13.05 -2.83 50.31
N ALA A 10 -12.92 -4.09 49.96
CA ALA A 10 -12.06 -4.54 48.86
C ALA A 10 -12.70 -4.12 47.53
N PHE A 11 -12.08 -3.16 46.85
CA PHE A 11 -12.40 -2.88 45.45
C PHE A 11 -11.74 -3.95 44.56
N PRO A 12 -12.48 -4.67 43.71
CA PRO A 12 -11.87 -5.57 42.76
C PRO A 12 -11.10 -4.73 41.73
N GLY A 13 -9.78 -4.90 41.71
CA GLY A 13 -8.92 -4.30 40.71
C GLY A 13 -9.39 -4.70 39.32
N LYS A 14 -9.84 -3.73 38.54
CA LYS A 14 -9.94 -3.87 37.09
C LYS A 14 -8.54 -4.14 36.59
N ALA A 15 -8.28 -5.37 36.15
CA ALA A 15 -7.14 -5.68 35.34
C ALA A 15 -7.20 -4.78 34.10
N LEU A 16 -6.28 -3.82 34.03
CA LEU A 16 -5.99 -3.08 32.81
C LEU A 16 -5.47 -4.13 31.83
N ALA A 17 -6.32 -4.59 30.92
CA ALA A 17 -5.92 -5.51 29.87
C ALA A 17 -4.81 -4.83 29.06
N THR A 18 -3.60 -5.35 29.19
CA THR A 18 -2.43 -4.94 28.41
C THR A 18 -2.73 -5.20 26.94
N ARG A 19 -3.02 -4.13 26.20
CA ARG A 19 -3.14 -4.14 24.73
C ARG A 19 -1.74 -4.07 24.13
N GLU A 20 -0.96 -5.12 24.34
CA GLU A 20 0.35 -5.36 23.74
C GLU A 20 0.41 -6.87 23.41
N SER A 21 1.12 -7.26 22.34
CA SER A 21 1.49 -8.66 21.99
C SER A 21 0.73 -9.38 20.86
N SER A 22 0.70 -8.83 19.64
CA SER A 22 0.66 -9.71 18.43
C SER A 22 1.56 -9.21 17.29
N MET A 23 1.83 -7.90 17.23
CA MET A 23 2.94 -7.29 16.47
C MET A 23 4.33 -7.90 16.74
N GLN A 24 4.49 -8.65 17.84
CA GLN A 24 5.77 -8.91 18.47
C GLN A 24 6.59 -10.08 17.89
N LEU A 25 6.08 -10.88 16.93
CA LEU A 25 6.83 -12.06 16.49
C LEU A 25 7.48 -11.92 15.12
N LEU A 26 6.76 -11.57 14.05
CA LEU A 26 7.33 -11.62 12.70
C LEU A 26 8.29 -10.45 12.42
N GLN A 27 7.81 -9.21 12.55
CA GLN A 27 8.62 -8.01 12.37
C GLN A 27 9.83 -8.00 13.32
N HIS A 28 9.60 -8.35 14.59
CA HIS A 28 10.67 -8.49 15.57
C HIS A 28 11.68 -9.60 15.21
N LYS A 29 11.21 -10.77 14.75
CA LYS A 29 12.12 -11.83 14.26
C LYS A 29 12.97 -11.34 13.10
N MET A 30 12.43 -10.54 12.19
CA MET A 30 13.24 -9.99 11.10
C MET A 30 14.30 -9.03 11.63
N VAL A 31 13.96 -8.10 12.53
CA VAL A 31 14.96 -7.22 13.19
C VAL A 31 16.09 -8.03 13.81
N LEU A 32 15.77 -9.15 14.47
CA LEU A 32 16.74 -10.06 15.09
C LEU A 32 17.48 -10.97 14.12
N SER A 33 17.08 -11.02 12.84
CA SER A 33 17.62 -11.97 11.85
C SER A 33 19.01 -11.59 11.32
N GLY A 34 19.65 -10.55 11.85
CA GLY A 34 21.05 -10.22 11.53
C GLY A 34 21.20 -9.29 10.31
N PRO A 35 22.19 -9.52 9.43
CA PRO A 35 22.46 -8.67 8.26
C PRO A 35 21.23 -8.48 7.35
N ARG A 36 21.25 -7.46 6.49
CA ARG A 36 20.11 -7.09 5.63
C ARG A 36 19.78 -8.18 4.63
N GLU A 37 20.78 -8.86 4.11
CA GLU A 37 20.68 -9.91 3.12
C GLU A 37 19.90 -11.11 3.67
N LEU A 38 20.17 -11.50 4.93
CA LEU A 38 19.47 -12.59 5.60
C LEU A 38 18.03 -12.23 5.96
N ARG A 39 17.71 -10.94 6.08
CA ARG A 39 16.33 -10.47 6.27
C ARG A 39 15.53 -10.58 4.99
N LEU A 40 16.13 -10.19 3.86
CA LEU A 40 15.51 -10.34 2.55
C LEU A 40 15.23 -11.82 2.24
N GLU A 41 16.23 -12.70 2.40
CA GLU A 41 16.08 -14.15 2.16
C GLU A 41 14.92 -14.77 2.96
N LYS A 42 14.64 -14.28 4.18
CA LYS A 42 13.52 -14.76 5.00
C LYS A 42 12.15 -14.24 4.56
N ALA A 43 12.12 -13.12 3.84
CA ALA A 43 10.92 -12.55 3.25
C ALA A 43 10.68 -13.08 1.84
N GLU A 44 11.68 -13.65 1.18
CA GLU A 44 11.59 -14.23 -0.16
C GLU A 44 10.78 -15.55 -0.18
N PRO A 45 9.95 -15.78 -1.22
CA PRO A 45 9.66 -14.85 -2.31
C PRO A 45 8.81 -13.67 -1.83
N LEU A 46 9.15 -12.44 -2.22
CA LEU A 46 8.35 -11.27 -1.90
C LEU A 46 7.02 -11.35 -2.63
N ASP A 47 5.93 -11.17 -1.89
CA ASP A 47 4.57 -11.23 -2.40
C ASP A 47 3.92 -9.85 -2.26
N TRP A 48 3.84 -9.12 -3.37
CA TRP A 48 3.38 -7.75 -3.35
C TRP A 48 1.86 -7.67 -3.40
N LEU A 49 1.25 -7.28 -2.28
CA LEU A 49 -0.16 -6.93 -2.24
C LEU A 49 -0.31 -5.45 -2.59
N HIS A 50 -0.77 -5.18 -3.80
CA HIS A 50 -1.00 -3.82 -4.29
C HIS A 50 -2.46 -3.40 -4.09
N PHE A 51 -2.65 -2.47 -3.14
CA PHE A 51 -3.91 -1.78 -2.94
C PHE A 51 -4.07 -0.64 -3.95
N PRO A 52 -5.23 -0.54 -4.63
CA PRO A 52 -5.49 0.54 -5.55
C PRO A 52 -5.23 1.91 -4.93
N LYS A 53 -4.50 2.73 -5.68
CA LYS A 53 -4.14 4.12 -5.31
C LYS A 53 -3.23 4.26 -4.08
N CYS A 54 -2.55 3.18 -3.68
CA CYS A 54 -1.49 3.19 -2.66
C CYS A 54 -0.07 3.20 -3.26
N GLY A 55 0.08 3.62 -4.51
CA GLY A 55 1.38 3.87 -5.15
C GLY A 55 2.01 2.66 -5.85
N SER A 56 1.65 2.46 -7.12
CA SER A 56 2.25 1.44 -8.01
C SER A 56 3.77 1.52 -8.10
N SER A 57 4.34 2.70 -7.90
CA SER A 57 5.78 2.96 -8.00
C SER A 57 6.64 2.14 -7.02
N LEU A 58 6.04 1.55 -5.97
CA LEU A 58 6.72 0.63 -5.06
C LEU A 58 7.41 -0.50 -5.82
N ILE A 59 6.84 -0.96 -6.95
CA ILE A 59 7.44 -2.02 -7.75
C ILE A 59 8.88 -1.73 -8.14
N ASN A 60 9.22 -0.47 -8.46
CA ASN A 60 10.57 -0.08 -8.84
C ASN A 60 11.55 -0.33 -7.70
N ALA A 61 11.15 -0.09 -6.44
CA ALA A 61 12.01 -0.42 -5.31
C ALA A 61 12.14 -1.94 -5.13
N LEU A 62 11.05 -2.70 -5.28
CA LEU A 62 11.04 -4.16 -5.09
C LEU A 62 11.87 -4.91 -6.12
N VAL A 63 11.69 -4.64 -7.42
CA VAL A 63 12.39 -5.34 -8.51
C VAL A 63 13.89 -5.10 -8.49
N HIS A 64 14.32 -3.96 -7.92
CA HIS A 64 15.72 -3.58 -7.78
C HIS A 64 16.36 -4.02 -6.46
N LEU A 65 15.62 -4.69 -5.57
CA LEU A 65 16.22 -5.33 -4.39
C LEU A 65 17.23 -6.42 -4.81
N PRO A 66 18.26 -6.70 -3.97
CA PRO A 66 19.34 -7.62 -4.32
C PRO A 66 18.89 -9.00 -4.82
N GLY A 67 19.08 -9.22 -6.12
CA GLY A 67 18.84 -10.49 -6.80
C GLY A 67 17.39 -10.74 -7.20
N VAL A 68 16.45 -9.83 -6.92
CA VAL A 68 15.03 -10.00 -7.23
C VAL A 68 14.80 -10.05 -8.75
N CYS A 69 15.14 -8.98 -9.48
CA CYS A 69 15.08 -8.94 -10.95
C CYS A 69 16.42 -8.50 -11.55
N PRO A 70 17.48 -9.35 -11.50
CA PRO A 70 18.83 -8.95 -11.88
C PRO A 70 18.96 -8.60 -13.37
N LEU A 71 18.06 -9.10 -14.23
CA LEU A 71 18.08 -8.83 -15.67
C LEU A 71 17.47 -7.47 -16.04
N LEU A 72 16.75 -6.82 -15.13
CA LEU A 72 16.18 -5.48 -15.35
C LEU A 72 17.26 -4.38 -15.30
N GLY A 73 18.34 -4.61 -14.54
CA GLY A 73 19.43 -3.66 -14.39
C GLY A 73 19.02 -2.40 -13.62
N ASP A 74 19.12 -1.24 -14.28
CA ASP A 74 18.76 0.08 -13.74
C ASP A 74 17.55 0.70 -14.47
N LEU A 75 16.81 -0.10 -15.24
CA LEU A 75 15.63 0.39 -15.97
C LEU A 75 14.48 0.69 -15.00
N THR A 76 13.87 1.86 -15.12
CA THR A 76 12.64 2.21 -14.41
C THR A 76 11.44 1.61 -15.14
N LEU A 77 10.58 0.91 -14.40
CA LEU A 77 9.28 0.46 -14.88
C LEU A 77 8.30 1.64 -14.82
N ASP A 78 7.91 2.13 -15.98
CA ASP A 78 6.97 3.23 -16.16
C ASP A 78 6.30 3.17 -17.55
N GLU A 79 5.45 4.17 -17.83
CA GLU A 79 4.76 4.31 -19.12
C GLU A 79 5.73 4.58 -20.29
N GLU A 80 6.88 5.21 -20.06
CA GLU A 80 7.86 5.48 -21.11
C GLU A 80 8.51 4.17 -21.59
N LEU A 81 8.82 3.27 -20.66
CA LEU A 81 9.47 1.99 -20.98
C LEU A 81 8.50 0.96 -21.58
N LEU A 82 7.30 0.81 -21.01
CA LEU A 82 6.38 -0.29 -21.35
C LEU A 82 5.06 0.16 -21.97
N GLY A 83 4.82 1.47 -22.11
CA GLY A 83 3.58 2.01 -22.64
C GLY A 83 2.45 2.11 -21.60
N PRO A 84 1.21 2.41 -22.03
CA PRO A 84 0.05 2.49 -21.13
C PRO A 84 -0.18 1.14 -20.43
N CYS A 85 -0.70 1.18 -19.20
CA CYS A 85 -0.81 -0.02 -18.34
C CYS A 85 0.51 -0.79 -18.18
N TRP A 86 1.61 -0.05 -18.07
CA TRP A 86 2.95 -0.61 -17.93
C TRP A 86 3.04 -1.65 -16.81
N LEU A 87 2.23 -1.52 -15.75
CA LEU A 87 2.26 -2.42 -14.61
C LEU A 87 1.64 -3.79 -14.96
N GLU A 88 0.51 -3.79 -15.65
CA GLU A 88 -0.16 -4.98 -16.17
C GLU A 88 0.73 -5.68 -17.21
N VAL A 89 1.30 -4.92 -18.14
CA VAL A 89 2.25 -5.40 -19.16
C VAL A 89 3.47 -6.04 -18.48
N PHE A 90 4.05 -5.39 -17.47
CA PHE A 90 5.15 -5.96 -16.71
C PHE A 90 4.75 -7.29 -16.06
N GLY A 91 3.62 -7.33 -15.35
CA GLY A 91 3.15 -8.52 -14.63
C GLY A 91 2.93 -9.72 -15.54
N LEU A 92 2.27 -9.50 -16.69
CA LEU A 92 1.90 -10.56 -17.63
C LEU A 92 3.06 -11.01 -18.51
N ASP A 93 3.83 -10.07 -19.07
CA ASP A 93 4.76 -10.38 -20.15
C ASP A 93 6.23 -10.41 -19.73
N TYR A 94 6.61 -9.72 -18.66
CA TYR A 94 8.02 -9.48 -18.34
C TYR A 94 8.46 -10.04 -17.00
N CYS A 95 7.59 -10.08 -15.98
CA CYS A 95 7.98 -10.42 -14.61
C CYS A 95 8.70 -11.78 -14.55
N VAL A 96 8.08 -12.85 -15.08
CA VAL A 96 8.69 -14.20 -15.06
C VAL A 96 9.95 -14.33 -15.93
N LYS A 97 10.20 -13.38 -16.84
CA LYS A 97 11.38 -13.36 -17.70
C LYS A 97 12.54 -12.59 -17.06
N LEU A 98 12.24 -11.58 -16.24
CA LEU A 98 13.21 -10.66 -15.66
C LEU A 98 13.53 -10.94 -14.19
N CYS A 99 12.60 -11.57 -13.47
CA CYS A 99 12.65 -11.81 -12.03
C CYS A 99 12.84 -13.30 -11.70
N GLN A 100 13.47 -13.55 -10.55
CA GLN A 100 13.65 -14.91 -10.02
C GLN A 100 12.39 -15.32 -9.25
N GLU A 101 11.75 -16.43 -9.62
CA GLU A 101 10.49 -16.88 -8.99
C GLU A 101 10.64 -17.20 -7.50
N GLU A 102 11.83 -17.62 -7.06
CA GLU A 102 12.13 -17.88 -5.66
C GLU A 102 12.27 -16.61 -4.82
N LYS A 103 12.42 -15.44 -5.47
CA LYS A 103 12.65 -14.15 -4.82
C LYS A 103 11.48 -13.18 -4.96
N PHE A 104 10.69 -13.30 -6.02
CA PHE A 104 9.53 -12.46 -6.28
C PHE A 104 8.37 -13.28 -6.83
N SER A 105 7.23 -13.18 -6.19
CA SER A 105 5.99 -13.78 -6.66
C SER A 105 5.42 -12.97 -7.81
N CYS A 106 5.76 -13.34 -9.05
CA CYS A 106 5.14 -12.75 -10.23
C CYS A 106 3.64 -13.13 -10.31
N PRO A 107 2.74 -12.19 -10.62
CA PRO A 107 1.33 -12.48 -10.81
C PRO A 107 1.16 -13.38 -12.04
N ARG A 108 0.98 -14.69 -11.81
CA ARG A 108 0.71 -15.67 -12.87
C ARG A 108 -0.80 -15.77 -13.09
N ASN A 109 -1.26 -15.49 -14.32
CA ASN A 109 -2.64 -15.70 -14.80
C ASN A 109 -3.76 -14.87 -14.14
N THR A 110 -3.43 -13.82 -13.37
CA THR A 110 -4.44 -12.87 -12.87
C THR A 110 -4.06 -11.49 -13.36
N SER A 111 -4.79 -11.00 -14.35
CA SER A 111 -4.42 -9.88 -15.22
C SER A 111 -4.37 -8.51 -14.55
N LEU A 112 -4.45 -8.42 -13.21
CA LEU A 112 -4.56 -7.12 -12.54
C LEU A 112 -3.71 -7.04 -11.27
N PRO A 113 -3.06 -5.89 -11.03
CA PRO A 113 -2.25 -5.66 -9.85
C PRO A 113 -3.06 -5.67 -8.54
N HIS A 114 -4.39 -5.57 -8.60
CA HIS A 114 -5.25 -5.32 -7.45
C HIS A 114 -6.04 -6.55 -6.96
N HIS A 115 -5.53 -7.77 -7.15
CA HIS A 115 -6.22 -8.97 -6.67
C HIS A 115 -6.16 -9.09 -5.15
N PRO A 116 -7.22 -9.62 -4.51
CA PRO A 116 -7.16 -10.03 -3.12
C PRO A 116 -6.12 -11.11 -2.87
N MET A 117 -5.73 -11.20 -1.61
CA MET A 117 -4.85 -12.21 -1.09
C MET A 117 -5.37 -13.60 -1.42
N VAL A 118 -4.49 -14.49 -1.87
CA VAL A 118 -4.89 -15.83 -2.32
C VAL A 118 -4.91 -16.80 -1.14
N ASN A 119 -3.87 -16.79 -0.31
CA ASN A 119 -3.73 -17.68 0.84
C ASN A 119 -2.84 -17.03 1.91
N PHE A 120 -3.48 -16.42 2.91
CA PHE A 120 -2.76 -15.72 3.98
C PHE A 120 -1.75 -16.63 4.71
N SER A 121 -2.08 -17.90 4.93
CA SER A 121 -1.22 -18.79 5.69
C SER A 121 0.09 -19.09 4.95
N ALA A 122 0.03 -19.20 3.62
CA ALA A 122 1.22 -19.41 2.78
C ALA A 122 2.02 -18.11 2.56
N GLN A 123 1.34 -16.97 2.50
CA GLN A 123 1.95 -15.67 2.22
C GLN A 123 2.45 -14.97 3.51
N LYS A 124 2.10 -15.48 4.70
CA LYS A 124 2.51 -14.91 5.99
C LYS A 124 4.03 -14.85 6.10
N GLY A 125 4.56 -13.64 6.22
CA GLY A 125 6.00 -13.35 6.28
C GLY A 125 6.65 -13.01 4.95
N HIS A 126 5.87 -13.05 3.87
CA HIS A 126 6.30 -12.75 2.50
C HIS A 126 5.62 -11.50 1.92
N LEU A 127 4.49 -11.09 2.53
CA LEU A 127 3.69 -9.97 2.05
C LEU A 127 4.45 -8.64 2.17
N VAL A 128 4.45 -7.86 1.11
CA VAL A 128 4.95 -6.48 1.09
C VAL A 128 3.86 -5.58 0.52
N GLY A 129 3.72 -4.36 1.03
CA GLY A 129 2.72 -3.44 0.51
C GLY A 129 2.84 -2.02 1.06
N MET A 130 2.23 -1.09 0.31
CA MET A 130 2.03 0.30 0.71
C MET A 130 0.57 0.48 1.10
N PHE A 131 0.34 1.20 2.19
CA PHE A 131 -0.99 1.59 2.65
C PHE A 131 -1.17 3.09 2.51
N ARG A 132 -2.42 3.54 2.45
CA ARG A 132 -2.76 4.95 2.29
C ARG A 132 -3.93 5.30 3.17
N ASP A 133 -3.97 6.54 3.63
CA ASP A 133 -5.13 7.12 4.28
C ASP A 133 -6.39 6.83 3.43
N PRO A 134 -7.46 6.25 4.00
CA PRO A 134 -8.60 5.81 3.21
C PRO A 134 -9.29 6.94 2.44
N ASP A 135 -9.42 8.14 3.02
CA ASP A 135 -10.05 9.27 2.36
C ASP A 135 -9.21 9.75 1.16
N GLN A 136 -7.89 9.85 1.36
CA GLN A 136 -6.95 10.15 0.28
C GLN A 136 -6.96 9.06 -0.81
N ARG A 137 -7.13 7.79 -0.45
CA ARG A 137 -7.26 6.67 -1.40
C ARG A 137 -8.52 6.81 -2.25
N ILE A 138 -9.66 7.12 -1.63
CA ILE A 138 -10.93 7.35 -2.32
C ILE A 138 -10.81 8.55 -3.26
N LEU A 139 -10.33 9.70 -2.78
CA LEU A 139 -10.17 10.91 -3.61
C LEU A 139 -9.21 10.68 -4.77
N SER A 140 -8.12 9.96 -4.51
CA SER A 140 -7.18 9.59 -5.55
C SER A 140 -7.79 8.68 -6.60
N GLY A 141 -8.67 7.75 -6.22
CA GLY A 141 -9.41 6.93 -7.16
C GLY A 141 -10.42 7.77 -7.94
N TYR A 142 -11.18 8.62 -7.25
CA TYR A 142 -12.21 9.45 -7.89
C TYR A 142 -11.62 10.42 -8.91
N HIS A 143 -10.48 11.04 -8.61
CA HIS A 143 -9.82 12.02 -9.48
C HIS A 143 -8.87 11.42 -10.50
N ASP A 144 -8.68 10.11 -10.50
CA ASP A 144 -7.86 9.44 -11.51
C ASP A 144 -8.55 9.49 -12.88
N ASP A 145 -7.85 10.00 -13.89
CA ASP A 145 -8.34 10.11 -15.27
C ASP A 145 -8.50 8.74 -15.94
N PHE A 146 -7.83 7.72 -15.40
CA PHE A 146 -7.83 6.35 -15.89
C PHE A 146 -8.74 5.43 -15.08
N ASN A 147 -9.31 5.91 -13.98
CA ASN A 147 -10.20 5.10 -13.15
C ASN A 147 -11.63 5.13 -13.68
N ASN A 148 -11.93 4.16 -14.53
CA ASN A 148 -13.26 3.96 -15.13
C ASN A 148 -14.35 3.56 -14.12
N PHE A 149 -14.00 3.05 -12.94
CA PHE A 149 -14.98 2.68 -11.90
C PHE A 149 -15.75 3.88 -11.32
N ALA A 150 -15.29 5.10 -11.58
CA ALA A 150 -16.03 6.31 -11.23
C ALA A 150 -17.04 6.74 -12.31
N ALA A 151 -17.07 6.12 -13.50
CA ALA A 151 -17.93 6.53 -14.60
C ALA A 151 -19.40 6.14 -14.39
N VAL A 152 -20.33 7.00 -14.87
CA VAL A 152 -21.79 6.80 -14.72
C VAL A 152 -22.31 5.54 -15.41
N ASP A 153 -21.75 5.18 -16.57
CA ASP A 153 -22.22 4.04 -17.39
C ASP A 153 -21.28 2.82 -17.30
N TYR A 154 -20.57 2.68 -16.17
CA TYR A 154 -19.56 1.63 -15.98
C TYR A 154 -20.11 0.20 -16.18
N ILE A 155 -21.34 -0.08 -15.75
CA ILE A 155 -21.97 -1.41 -15.92
C ILE A 155 -22.22 -1.70 -17.40
N ASP A 156 -22.77 -0.73 -18.14
CA ASP A 156 -23.02 -0.90 -19.58
C ASP A 156 -21.70 -1.10 -20.35
N HIS A 157 -20.62 -0.44 -19.92
CA HIS A 157 -19.29 -0.62 -20.52
C HIS A 157 -18.63 -1.95 -20.13
N LEU A 158 -18.88 -2.47 -18.92
CA LEU A 158 -18.45 -3.82 -18.53
C LEU A 158 -19.14 -4.88 -19.41
N GLU A 159 -20.43 -4.72 -19.70
CA GLU A 159 -21.16 -5.61 -20.61
C GLU A 159 -20.57 -5.58 -22.02
N ASP A 160 -20.24 -4.38 -22.53
CA ASP A 160 -19.59 -4.21 -23.82
C ASP A 160 -18.19 -4.85 -23.85
N MET A 161 -17.35 -4.67 -22.82
CA MET A 161 -16.03 -5.32 -22.68
C MET A 161 -16.12 -6.85 -22.62
N ILE A 162 -17.13 -7.40 -21.94
CA ILE A 162 -17.35 -8.85 -21.88
C ILE A 162 -17.78 -9.40 -23.24
N SER A 163 -18.48 -8.59 -24.03
CA SER A 163 -19.01 -8.97 -25.34
C SER A 163 -17.99 -8.93 -26.49
N ASP A 164 -16.92 -8.14 -26.35
CA ASP A 164 -15.84 -8.02 -27.34
C ASP A 164 -14.45 -7.92 -26.66
N PRO A 165 -13.75 -9.05 -26.47
CA PRO A 165 -12.46 -9.08 -25.76
C PRO A 165 -11.29 -8.44 -26.53
N ASP A 166 -11.46 -8.10 -27.82
CA ASP A 166 -10.43 -7.45 -28.63
C ASP A 166 -10.52 -5.91 -28.56
N LEU A 167 -11.57 -5.34 -27.92
CA LEU A 167 -11.84 -3.90 -27.94
C LEU A 167 -10.96 -3.02 -27.02
N ASP A 168 -10.21 -3.58 -26.05
CA ASP A 168 -9.58 -2.71 -25.02
C ASP A 168 -8.18 -3.11 -24.51
N MET A 169 -7.65 -4.27 -24.91
CA MET A 169 -6.32 -4.71 -24.44
C MET A 169 -5.15 -3.98 -25.10
N GLU A 170 -5.31 -3.44 -26.32
CA GLU A 170 -4.22 -2.77 -27.04
C GLU A 170 -3.96 -1.33 -26.58
N ASN A 171 -4.92 -0.67 -25.94
CA ASN A 171 -4.80 0.75 -25.60
C ASN A 171 -5.07 1.11 -24.15
N CYS A 172 -5.67 0.23 -23.34
CA CYS A 172 -5.82 0.39 -21.89
C CYS A 172 -6.48 1.70 -21.39
N THR A 173 -6.90 2.58 -22.31
CA THR A 173 -7.11 4.01 -22.04
C THR A 173 -8.03 4.70 -23.05
N ALA A 174 -8.39 4.09 -24.18
CA ALA A 174 -8.98 4.87 -25.28
C ALA A 174 -10.49 5.10 -25.14
N SER A 175 -11.26 4.18 -24.55
CA SER A 175 -12.72 4.25 -24.58
C SER A 175 -13.35 5.01 -23.40
N LEU A 176 -12.64 5.20 -22.27
CA LEU A 176 -13.26 5.64 -21.00
C LEU A 176 -12.77 7.00 -20.46
N ARG A 177 -11.75 7.61 -21.07
CA ARG A 177 -11.27 8.93 -20.63
C ARG A 177 -12.35 9.99 -20.87
N GLY A 178 -12.67 10.74 -19.82
CA GLY A 178 -13.59 11.88 -19.90
C GLY A 178 -15.08 11.53 -19.85
N LEU A 179 -15.43 10.28 -19.53
CA LEU A 179 -16.81 9.94 -19.18
C LEU A 179 -17.24 10.72 -17.92
N PRO A 180 -18.52 11.14 -17.84
CA PRO A 180 -19.05 11.72 -16.62
C PRO A 180 -18.84 10.77 -15.44
N LYS A 181 -18.41 11.31 -14.31
CA LYS A 181 -18.25 10.54 -13.07
C LYS A 181 -19.53 10.58 -12.24
N VAL A 182 -19.85 9.50 -11.54
CA VAL A 182 -20.91 9.46 -10.54
C VAL A 182 -20.63 10.49 -9.43
N PRO A 183 -21.63 10.92 -8.64
CA PRO A 183 -21.39 11.76 -7.49
C PRO A 183 -20.33 11.15 -6.54
N ILE A 184 -19.41 11.97 -6.05
CA ILE A 184 -18.27 11.48 -5.24
C ILE A 184 -18.66 10.62 -4.03
N LEU A 185 -19.77 10.94 -3.35
CA LEU A 185 -20.23 10.16 -2.20
C LEU A 185 -20.77 8.78 -2.60
N GLU A 186 -21.33 8.67 -3.81
CA GLU A 186 -21.78 7.38 -4.35
C GLU A 186 -20.58 6.50 -4.70
N PHE A 187 -19.56 7.09 -5.34
CA PHE A 187 -18.29 6.41 -5.58
C PHE A 187 -17.62 5.96 -4.27
N ALA A 188 -17.56 6.86 -3.28
CA ALA A 188 -16.96 6.58 -1.97
C ALA A 188 -17.62 5.38 -1.28
N GLU A 189 -18.96 5.33 -1.27
CA GLU A 189 -19.71 4.19 -0.72
C GLU A 189 -19.43 2.87 -1.46
N GLY A 190 -19.30 2.89 -2.79
CA GLY A 190 -18.95 1.70 -3.57
C GLY A 190 -17.52 1.21 -3.32
N TRP A 191 -16.59 2.11 -3.02
CA TRP A 191 -15.18 1.79 -2.79
C TRP A 191 -14.82 1.52 -1.33
N LYS A 192 -15.77 1.71 -0.41
CA LYS A 192 -15.61 1.56 1.03
C LYS A 192 -15.13 0.16 1.45
N GLY A 193 -14.09 0.07 2.27
CA GLY A 193 -13.56 -1.22 2.74
C GLY A 193 -12.77 -1.99 1.68
N GLY A 194 -12.14 -1.29 0.73
CA GLY A 194 -11.43 -1.91 -0.39
C GLY A 194 -10.12 -2.59 0.02
N MET A 195 -9.36 -1.98 0.93
CA MET A 195 -8.16 -2.61 1.50
C MET A 195 -8.53 -3.81 2.36
N THR A 196 -9.59 -3.67 3.16
CA THR A 196 -10.15 -4.74 3.97
C THR A 196 -10.52 -5.95 3.10
N TYR A 197 -11.22 -5.72 1.99
CA TYR A 197 -11.62 -6.78 1.06
C TYR A 197 -10.42 -7.55 0.50
N GLN A 198 -9.38 -6.86 0.03
CA GLN A 198 -8.17 -7.51 -0.46
C GLN A 198 -7.48 -8.38 0.59
N LEU A 199 -7.53 -7.97 1.85
CA LEU A 199 -6.83 -8.66 2.92
C LEU A 199 -7.57 -9.90 3.41
N VAL A 200 -8.91 -9.93 3.40
CA VAL A 200 -9.69 -11.03 3.97
C VAL A 200 -10.30 -11.97 2.95
N THR A 201 -10.44 -11.55 1.70
CA THR A 201 -11.13 -12.36 0.69
C THR A 201 -10.15 -13.25 -0.04
N GLU A 202 -10.22 -14.56 0.20
CA GLU A 202 -9.41 -15.56 -0.50
C GLU A 202 -10.18 -16.06 -1.73
N HIS A 203 -9.55 -15.98 -2.91
CA HIS A 203 -10.12 -16.43 -4.19
C HIS A 203 -11.49 -15.81 -4.57
N PRO A 204 -11.59 -14.48 -4.69
CA PRO A 204 -12.86 -13.82 -4.98
C PRO A 204 -13.39 -14.12 -6.40
N THR A 205 -14.69 -13.99 -6.57
CA THR A 205 -15.35 -13.98 -7.89
C THR A 205 -15.46 -12.59 -8.51
N THR A 206 -15.13 -11.53 -7.77
CA THR A 206 -15.18 -10.11 -8.18
C THR A 206 -13.86 -9.43 -7.84
N GLN A 207 -13.46 -8.44 -8.64
CA GLN A 207 -12.20 -7.72 -8.40
C GLN A 207 -12.34 -6.74 -7.23
N THR A 208 -11.23 -6.38 -6.59
CA THR A 208 -11.23 -5.39 -5.48
C THR A 208 -11.88 -4.07 -5.83
N LEU A 209 -11.72 -3.66 -7.09
CA LEU A 209 -12.21 -2.38 -7.59
C LEU A 209 -13.69 -2.41 -7.98
N ASP A 210 -14.29 -3.60 -8.04
CA ASP A 210 -15.68 -3.78 -8.41
C ASP A 210 -16.61 -3.14 -7.36
N PRO A 211 -17.42 -2.14 -7.71
CA PRO A 211 -18.37 -1.52 -6.78
C PRO A 211 -19.47 -2.48 -6.32
N MET A 212 -19.66 -3.61 -7.01
CA MET A 212 -20.61 -4.67 -6.66
C MET A 212 -20.01 -5.74 -5.75
N ARG A 213 -18.75 -5.62 -5.34
CA ARG A 213 -18.13 -6.54 -4.39
C ARG A 213 -18.91 -6.58 -3.06
N PRO A 214 -18.85 -7.69 -2.32
CA PRO A 214 -19.44 -7.78 -0.99
C PRO A 214 -19.01 -6.62 -0.09
N ARG A 215 -19.96 -6.06 0.67
CA ARG A 215 -19.65 -5.04 1.67
C ARG A 215 -18.88 -5.66 2.82
N MET A 216 -17.82 -4.98 3.23
CA MET A 216 -17.00 -5.40 4.36
C MET A 216 -17.59 -4.94 5.69
N THR A 217 -17.45 -5.78 6.71
CA THR A 217 -17.90 -5.54 8.07
C THR A 217 -16.75 -5.09 8.97
N GLN A 218 -17.08 -4.63 10.17
CA GLN A 218 -16.08 -4.32 11.19
C GLN A 218 -15.25 -5.55 11.59
N ALA A 219 -15.84 -6.75 11.61
CA ALA A 219 -15.13 -7.98 11.93
C ALA A 219 -14.11 -8.34 10.83
N ASP A 220 -14.46 -8.08 9.56
CA ASP A 220 -13.53 -8.22 8.43
C ASP A 220 -12.36 -7.25 8.58
N ALA A 221 -12.63 -6.00 8.95
CA ALA A 221 -11.59 -4.99 9.18
C ALA A 221 -10.63 -5.37 10.32
N GLU A 222 -11.15 -5.97 11.40
CA GLU A 222 -10.32 -6.46 12.51
C GLU A 222 -9.41 -7.63 12.09
N GLU A 223 -9.93 -8.55 11.28
CA GLU A 223 -9.13 -9.65 10.71
C GLU A 223 -8.10 -9.13 9.72
N ALA A 224 -8.46 -8.20 8.84
CA ALA A 224 -7.54 -7.51 7.94
C ALA A 224 -6.41 -6.83 8.72
N ALA A 225 -6.73 -6.08 9.77
CA ALA A 225 -5.75 -5.45 10.65
C ALA A 225 -4.84 -6.47 11.35
N ARG A 226 -5.36 -7.64 11.75
CA ARG A 226 -4.53 -8.74 12.27
C ARG A 226 -3.57 -9.27 11.21
N ARG A 227 -4.04 -9.47 9.97
CA ARG A 227 -3.22 -9.93 8.84
C ARG A 227 -2.11 -8.92 8.51
N VAL A 228 -2.37 -7.62 8.59
CA VAL A 228 -1.34 -6.57 8.45
C VAL A 228 -0.25 -6.72 9.52
N ARG A 229 -0.64 -6.81 10.80
CA ARG A 229 0.31 -6.90 11.93
C ARG A 229 1.17 -8.16 11.91
N GLU A 230 0.63 -9.27 11.42
CA GLU A 230 1.27 -10.59 11.55
C GLU A 230 1.83 -11.16 10.25
N GLY A 231 1.36 -10.67 9.10
CA GLY A 231 1.61 -11.27 7.80
C GLY A 231 2.58 -10.54 6.90
N PHE A 232 2.72 -9.24 7.07
CA PHE A 232 3.59 -8.45 6.21
C PHE A 232 5.05 -8.56 6.67
N ALA A 233 5.95 -8.79 5.72
CA ALA A 233 7.38 -8.57 5.85
C ALA A 233 7.72 -7.08 5.76
N PHE A 234 6.99 -6.32 4.95
CA PHE A 234 7.18 -4.87 4.82
C PHE A 234 5.83 -4.15 4.72
N VAL A 235 5.71 -3.06 5.48
CA VAL A 235 4.56 -2.16 5.46
C VAL A 235 5.12 -0.76 5.30
N GLY A 236 4.77 -0.09 4.20
CA GLY A 236 5.02 1.33 4.00
C GLY A 236 3.73 2.14 3.98
N ILE A 237 3.86 3.46 4.07
CA ILE A 237 2.77 4.43 4.11
C ILE A 237 2.97 5.44 2.98
N THR A 238 1.94 5.63 2.17
CA THR A 238 1.99 6.46 0.95
C THR A 238 2.30 7.92 1.29
N GLU A 239 1.69 8.44 2.36
CA GLU A 239 1.93 9.80 2.86
C GLU A 239 3.36 10.00 3.38
N GLU A 240 4.07 8.90 3.69
CA GLU A 240 5.45 8.88 4.20
C GLU A 240 6.37 8.15 3.21
N TRP A 241 6.20 8.42 1.91
CA TRP A 241 6.87 7.71 0.82
C TRP A 241 8.39 7.65 1.01
N ASP A 242 9.03 8.80 1.23
CA ASP A 242 10.48 8.91 1.35
C ASP A 242 11.04 8.08 2.53
N LEU A 243 10.31 8.02 3.65
CA LEU A 243 10.68 7.18 4.78
C LEU A 243 10.37 5.71 4.52
N SER A 244 9.31 5.40 3.79
CA SER A 244 8.96 4.04 3.38
C SER A 244 10.03 3.41 2.49
N MET A 245 10.54 4.15 1.49
CA MET A 245 11.64 3.66 0.64
C MET A 245 12.92 3.46 1.45
N CYS A 246 13.30 4.44 2.27
CA CYS A 246 14.46 4.28 3.14
C CYS A 246 14.32 3.10 4.10
N LEU A 247 13.15 2.90 4.70
CA LEU A 247 12.85 1.77 5.57
C LEU A 247 13.04 0.45 4.82
N LEU A 248 12.48 0.32 3.60
CA LEU A 248 12.64 -0.88 2.77
C LEU A 248 14.13 -1.23 2.58
N HIS A 249 14.96 -0.25 2.19
CA HIS A 249 16.39 -0.48 1.99
C HIS A 249 17.19 -0.72 3.28
N LYS A 250 16.74 -0.16 4.41
CA LYS A 250 17.30 -0.48 5.74
C LYS A 250 16.91 -1.89 6.18
N MET A 251 15.72 -2.36 5.76
CA MET A 251 15.17 -3.68 6.07
C MET A 251 15.84 -4.78 5.23
N PHE A 252 15.95 -4.60 3.92
CA PHE A 252 16.31 -5.65 2.97
C PHE A 252 17.62 -5.41 2.22
N GLY A 253 18.21 -4.22 2.33
CA GLY A 253 19.46 -3.88 1.64
C GLY A 253 19.22 -3.24 0.27
N GLY A 254 20.26 -3.26 -0.56
CA GLY A 254 20.30 -2.48 -1.80
C GLY A 254 20.59 -0.99 -1.56
N ALA A 255 21.09 -0.34 -2.60
CA ALA A 255 21.22 1.11 -2.64
C ALA A 255 19.89 1.71 -3.09
N CYS A 256 19.51 2.83 -2.50
CA CYS A 256 18.36 3.58 -2.98
C CYS A 256 18.68 4.20 -4.35
N LYS A 257 17.73 4.12 -5.27
CA LYS A 257 17.79 4.64 -6.63
C LYS A 257 16.85 5.83 -6.78
N ALA A 258 17.09 6.64 -7.82
CA ALA A 258 16.21 7.78 -8.14
C ALA A 258 14.76 7.32 -8.37
N SER A 259 14.59 6.20 -9.09
CA SER A 259 13.30 5.61 -9.41
C SER A 259 12.47 5.14 -8.22
N ASP A 260 13.09 4.92 -7.05
CA ASP A 260 12.36 4.61 -5.81
C ASP A 260 11.50 5.79 -5.35
N PHE A 261 11.86 7.01 -5.74
CA PHE A 261 11.21 8.25 -5.32
C PHE A 261 10.48 8.98 -6.46
N GLU A 262 10.32 8.31 -7.61
CA GLU A 262 9.59 8.83 -8.76
C GLU A 262 8.15 8.34 -8.74
N ASN A 263 7.21 9.23 -9.06
CA ASN A 263 5.82 8.86 -9.26
C ASN A 263 5.61 8.36 -10.69
N ALA A 264 5.87 7.08 -10.91
CA ALA A 264 5.66 6.38 -12.19
C ALA A 264 4.18 6.18 -12.57
N ASN A 265 3.22 6.54 -11.70
CA ASN A 265 1.79 6.37 -11.99
C ASN A 265 0.92 7.49 -11.37
N PRO A 266 1.06 8.75 -11.83
CA PRO A 266 0.27 9.85 -11.34
C PRO A 266 -1.22 9.68 -11.71
N SER A 267 -2.13 10.17 -10.85
CA SER A 267 -3.57 10.03 -11.11
C SER A 267 -4.06 10.84 -12.32
N TYR A 268 -3.37 11.93 -12.64
CA TYR A 268 -3.58 12.71 -13.86
C TYR A 268 -2.32 13.52 -14.17
N PRO A 269 -2.14 13.99 -15.42
CA PRO A 269 -0.97 14.76 -15.82
C PRO A 269 -0.73 15.97 -14.90
N GLY A 270 0.47 16.06 -14.34
CA GLY A 270 0.87 17.15 -13.43
C GLY A 270 0.45 17.00 -11.97
N LYS A 271 -0.28 15.93 -11.60
CA LYS A 271 -0.55 15.64 -10.18
C LYS A 271 0.74 15.27 -9.45
N SER A 272 1.19 16.16 -8.56
CA SER A 272 2.29 15.86 -7.64
C SER A 272 1.90 14.76 -6.64
N ALA A 273 2.83 13.86 -6.33
CA ALA A 273 2.67 12.88 -5.25
C ALA A 273 2.69 13.53 -3.85
N GLU A 274 3.28 14.72 -3.72
CA GLU A 274 3.46 15.42 -2.43
C GLU A 274 2.24 16.23 -1.98
N LEU A 275 1.25 16.41 -2.87
CA LEU A 275 0.06 17.20 -2.57
C LEU A 275 -1.09 16.28 -2.19
N ASP A 276 -1.67 16.48 -1.02
CA ASP A 276 -2.90 15.78 -0.65
C ASP A 276 -4.11 16.31 -1.40
N TYR A 277 -5.14 15.49 -1.52
CA TYR A 277 -6.46 15.90 -1.97
C TYR A 277 -7.21 16.65 -0.86
N ASP A 278 -8.09 17.58 -1.24
CA ASP A 278 -8.95 18.28 -0.28
C ASP A 278 -10.08 17.35 0.21
N THR A 279 -9.96 16.87 1.44
CA THR A 279 -10.95 15.95 2.03
C THR A 279 -12.31 16.59 2.29
N SER A 280 -12.44 17.92 2.19
CA SER A 280 -13.74 18.59 2.31
C SER A 280 -14.72 18.19 1.19
N GLU A 281 -14.22 17.70 0.06
CA GLU A 281 -15.02 17.13 -1.03
C GLU A 281 -15.89 15.94 -0.57
N LEU A 282 -15.42 15.20 0.44
CA LEU A 282 -16.14 14.06 1.04
C LEU A 282 -17.22 14.49 2.03
N ARG A 283 -17.35 15.78 2.36
CA ARG A 283 -18.43 16.33 3.20
C ARG A 283 -18.59 15.61 4.56
N GLY A 284 -17.47 15.17 5.14
CA GLY A 284 -17.45 14.44 6.42
C GLY A 284 -17.77 12.95 6.31
N TRP A 285 -17.87 12.41 5.10
CA TRP A 285 -17.84 10.97 4.86
C TRP A 285 -16.43 10.43 5.14
N HIS A 286 -16.37 9.21 5.71
CA HIS A 286 -15.12 8.50 6.00
C HIS A 286 -15.29 6.99 5.76
N ASP A 287 -14.21 6.35 5.31
CA ASP A 287 -14.12 4.89 5.23
C ASP A 287 -13.69 4.29 6.58
N ASP A 288 -14.62 4.25 7.52
CA ASP A 288 -14.40 3.70 8.87
C ASP A 288 -13.96 2.22 8.89
N VAL A 289 -14.20 1.48 7.82
CA VAL A 289 -13.79 0.08 7.66
C VAL A 289 -12.30 0.01 7.33
N ASP A 290 -11.85 0.68 6.28
CA ASP A 290 -10.44 0.71 5.90
C ASP A 290 -9.57 1.52 6.89
N GLU A 291 -10.16 2.45 7.66
CA GLU A 291 -9.46 3.18 8.73
C GLU A 291 -8.84 2.22 9.77
N VAL A 292 -9.53 1.13 10.10
CA VAL A 292 -9.03 0.11 11.04
C VAL A 292 -7.77 -0.58 10.49
N VAL A 293 -7.73 -0.82 9.18
CA VAL A 293 -6.60 -1.42 8.47
C VAL A 293 -5.45 -0.44 8.39
N TYR A 294 -5.72 0.81 7.99
CA TYR A 294 -4.72 1.86 7.88
C TYR A 294 -4.07 2.16 9.24
N ALA A 295 -4.85 2.26 10.31
CA ALA A 295 -4.32 2.42 11.67
C ALA A 295 -3.37 1.28 12.06
N ALA A 296 -3.72 0.03 11.72
CA ALA A 296 -2.85 -1.12 11.96
C ALA A 296 -1.54 -1.06 11.15
N ALA A 297 -1.62 -0.63 9.88
CA ALA A 297 -0.44 -0.44 9.03
C ALA A 297 0.47 0.68 9.56
N LEU A 298 -0.11 1.80 10.00
CA LEU A 298 0.60 2.93 10.56
C LEU A 298 1.32 2.55 11.87
N ASP A 299 0.69 1.74 12.71
CA ASP A 299 1.31 1.17 13.91
C ASP A 299 2.52 0.30 13.56
N VAL A 300 2.41 -0.57 12.54
CA VAL A 300 3.52 -1.41 12.06
C VAL A 300 4.66 -0.55 11.55
N PHE A 301 4.34 0.39 10.67
CA PHE A 301 5.29 1.29 10.03
C PHE A 301 6.08 2.08 11.09
N ARG A 302 5.40 2.74 12.02
CA ARG A 302 6.04 3.52 13.10
C ARG A 302 6.95 2.67 13.99
N GLN A 303 6.51 1.45 14.33
CA GLN A 303 7.35 0.53 15.10
C GLN A 303 8.61 0.13 14.33
N ASN A 304 8.48 -0.10 13.03
CA ASN A 304 9.62 -0.42 12.18
C ASN A 304 10.57 0.78 11.98
N LEU A 305 10.06 2.02 11.88
CA LEU A 305 10.91 3.20 11.86
C LEU A 305 11.82 3.25 13.10
N ILE A 306 11.27 2.96 14.29
CA ILE A 306 12.02 2.90 15.54
C ILE A 306 13.01 1.72 15.50
N ALA A 307 12.55 0.52 15.16
CA ALA A 307 13.35 -0.70 15.21
C ALA A 307 14.54 -0.67 14.26
N TYR A 308 14.41 -0.01 13.11
CA TYR A 308 15.46 0.13 12.10
C TYR A 308 16.18 1.49 12.13
N ASN A 309 15.89 2.33 13.14
CA ASN A 309 16.45 3.67 13.32
C ASN A 309 16.33 4.52 12.04
N VAL A 310 15.11 4.62 11.52
CA VAL A 310 14.76 5.35 10.29
C VAL A 310 14.16 6.70 10.65
N SER A 311 14.79 7.75 10.16
CA SER A 311 14.33 9.14 10.17
C SER A 311 14.93 9.84 8.94
N HIS A 312 14.43 11.01 8.56
CA HIS A 312 15.02 11.75 7.43
C HIS A 312 16.53 12.01 7.62
N GLU A 313 16.98 12.22 8.85
CA GLU A 313 18.40 12.37 9.18
C GLU A 313 19.17 11.07 8.93
N THR A 314 18.71 9.94 9.45
CA THR A 314 19.42 8.64 9.27
C THR A 314 19.27 8.06 7.86
N CYS A 315 18.39 8.65 7.04
CA CYS A 315 18.15 8.34 5.64
C CYS A 315 18.94 9.21 4.66
N SER A 316 19.77 10.15 5.14
CA SER A 316 20.55 11.03 4.25
C SER A 316 21.38 10.29 3.20
N GLU A 317 21.92 9.13 3.56
CA GLU A 317 22.68 8.27 2.63
C GLU A 317 21.82 7.72 1.50
N CYS A 318 20.62 7.26 1.84
CA CYS A 318 19.64 6.74 0.89
C CYS A 318 19.25 7.84 -0.10
N TYR A 319 18.89 9.03 0.38
CA TYR A 319 18.52 10.16 -0.47
C TYR A 319 19.66 10.58 -1.39
N ARG A 320 20.90 10.64 -0.86
CA ARG A 320 22.07 10.99 -1.67
C ARG A 320 22.39 9.94 -2.73
N SER A 321 22.25 8.66 -2.41
CA SER A 321 22.39 7.55 -3.37
C SER A 321 21.37 7.67 -4.50
N ALA A 322 20.14 8.08 -4.17
CA ALA A 322 19.08 8.35 -5.14
C ALA A 322 19.22 9.68 -5.88
N GLY A 323 20.28 10.45 -5.63
CA GLY A 323 20.48 11.77 -6.26
C GLY A 323 19.54 12.87 -5.75
N ARG A 324 18.84 12.66 -4.63
CA ARG A 324 17.99 13.66 -3.98
C ARG A 324 18.80 14.51 -3.00
N ALA A 325 18.52 15.81 -2.94
CA ALA A 325 18.99 16.65 -1.84
C ALA A 325 18.36 16.15 -0.52
N SER A 326 19.07 16.29 0.60
CA SER A 326 18.50 15.87 1.89
C SER A 326 17.23 16.69 2.18
N SER A 327 16.11 16.01 2.45
CA SER A 327 14.81 16.63 2.78
C SER A 327 14.86 17.63 3.96
N PHE A 328 15.94 17.59 4.74
CA PHE A 328 16.23 18.54 5.82
C PHE A 328 16.38 19.99 5.34
N GLU A 329 16.93 20.22 4.15
CA GLU A 329 17.06 21.57 3.58
C GLU A 329 15.72 22.13 3.07
N GLU A 330 14.81 21.25 2.66
CA GLU A 330 13.52 21.62 2.08
C GLU A 330 12.45 21.84 3.15
N SER A 331 12.45 21.03 4.22
CA SER A 331 11.60 21.24 5.40
C SER A 331 11.96 22.52 6.17
N SER A 332 13.26 22.84 6.26
CA SER A 332 13.75 24.10 6.85
C SER A 332 13.35 25.35 6.03
N ARG A 333 13.14 25.21 4.71
CA ARG A 333 12.56 26.28 3.88
C ARG A 333 11.05 26.41 4.06
N LYS A 334 10.32 25.29 4.21
CA LYS A 334 8.87 25.28 4.42
C LYS A 334 8.46 25.95 5.74
N HIS A 335 9.24 25.81 6.82
CA HIS A 335 8.97 26.52 8.09
C HIS A 335 9.27 28.04 8.07
N ASN A 336 10.15 28.52 7.19
CA ASN A 336 10.45 29.95 7.05
C ASN A 336 9.44 30.70 6.17
N LEU A 337 8.64 29.99 5.36
CA LEU A 337 7.62 30.61 4.48
C LEU A 337 6.24 30.67 5.12
N SER A 338 5.95 29.89 6.16
CA SER A 338 4.71 29.96 6.94
C SER A 338 4.74 31.00 8.07
N SER A 339 5.83 31.77 8.17
CA SER A 339 6.05 32.81 9.18
C SER A 339 6.25 34.22 8.58
N LEU A 340 5.92 34.39 7.29
CA LEU A 340 5.73 35.66 6.59
C LEU A 340 4.28 35.75 6.11
#